data_AF-A0A4Q2FH10-F1
#
_entry.id   AF-A0A4Q2FH10-F1
#
_cell.length_a   1.000
_cell.length_b   1.000
_cell.length_c   1.000
_cell.angle_alpha   90.00
_cell.angle_beta   90.00
_cell.angle_gamma   90.00
#
_symmetry.space_group_name_H-M   'P 1'
#
loop_
_entity.id
_entity.type
_entity.pdbx_description
1 polymer ?
#
loop_
_entity_poly.entity_id
_entity_poly.type
_entity_poly.pdbx_seq_one_letter_code
_entity_poly.pdbx_strand_id
1 'polypeptide(L)'
;MNQNDWVEYFEAVNGRKPSMQEFQEAREKGEFVVERKEAPTPATEAPAPATEAQAPIQEAPNAPLSQEQTAFVQPQPSAKTLQPVPRPKKLTFSFNKQPQIGAAVAGLVAVIAFAWFFFFSGGPSLDGVWLRNTDSSPVTYELSGKKQRVNGDETIKKVLKGNEAKKEFNTALSLLNATDLHSLADVDKKFNLKTTEIVIIKSGGNTRYNLLQKDGSNIILRNDLFDLKTYKSYEGNFEENLVYHKVETPKAMVGKWKNVTEGNNTTVQISDHGIISDKYYDSKAYAFYSLADSEKYDGDTTSKEEIEHTFEVIQEAVKSEGYQVKSAKEVYIQANSNYCFVPVNGGKNILVLRGGNEFAAKLEKVK
;
A
#
# COMPACT_ATOMS: atom_id res chain seq x y z
N MET A 1 -22.09 17.70 -0.82
CA MET A 1 -20.67 18.09 -0.63
C MET A 1 -20.10 18.60 -1.95
N ASN A 2 -18.95 19.27 -1.98
CA ASN A 2 -18.32 19.64 -3.26
C ASN A 2 -17.59 18.41 -3.86
N GLN A 3 -17.13 18.50 -5.11
CA GLN A 3 -16.45 17.41 -5.79
C GLN A 3 -15.19 16.92 -5.07
N ASN A 4 -14.37 17.82 -4.52
CA ASN A 4 -13.11 17.47 -3.85
C ASN A 4 -13.39 16.81 -2.50
N ASP A 5 -14.31 17.37 -1.70
CA ASP A 5 -14.74 16.78 -0.41
C ASP A 5 -15.23 15.33 -0.59
N TRP A 6 -15.99 15.06 -1.67
CA TRP A 6 -16.49 13.72 -1.96
C TRP A 6 -15.37 12.76 -2.36
N VAL A 7 -14.39 13.23 -3.15
CA VAL A 7 -13.21 12.43 -3.50
C VAL A 7 -12.36 12.14 -2.25
N GLU A 8 -12.16 13.11 -1.35
CA GLU A 8 -11.44 12.91 -0.08
C GLU A 8 -12.19 11.96 0.87
N TYR A 9 -13.51 12.10 1.00
CA TYR A 9 -14.35 11.17 1.76
C TYR A 9 -14.28 9.75 1.18
N PHE A 10 -14.39 9.62 -0.16
CA PHE A 10 -14.28 8.35 -0.84
C PHE A 10 -12.89 7.71 -0.62
N GLU A 11 -11.81 8.49 -0.73
CA GLU A 11 -10.43 8.04 -0.48
C GLU A 11 -10.22 7.64 0.99
N ALA A 12 -10.81 8.36 1.94
CA ALA A 12 -10.72 8.06 3.36
C ALA A 12 -11.49 6.77 3.75
N VAL A 13 -12.67 6.53 3.15
CA VAL A 13 -13.50 5.35 3.42
C VAL A 13 -12.96 4.10 2.70
N ASN A 14 -12.55 4.23 1.44
CA ASN A 14 -12.21 3.07 0.59
C ASN A 14 -10.70 2.84 0.44
N GLY A 15 -9.85 3.73 0.97
CA GLY A 15 -8.39 3.62 0.87
C GLY A 15 -7.83 3.78 -0.55
N ARG A 16 -8.65 4.19 -1.52
CA ARG A 16 -8.29 4.35 -2.94
C ARG A 16 -9.09 5.48 -3.58
N LYS A 17 -8.58 6.00 -4.70
CA LYS A 17 -9.31 6.97 -5.52
C LYS A 17 -10.60 6.35 -6.10
N PRO A 18 -11.69 7.13 -6.26
CA PRO A 18 -12.90 6.66 -6.92
C PRO A 18 -12.61 6.30 -8.39
N SER A 19 -13.21 5.21 -8.85
CA SER A 19 -13.19 4.87 -10.27
C SER A 19 -14.10 5.84 -11.05
N MET A 20 -13.91 5.93 -12.37
CA MET A 20 -14.76 6.76 -13.23
C MET A 20 -16.24 6.38 -13.12
N GLN A 21 -16.56 5.09 -12.89
CA GLN A 21 -17.94 4.63 -12.76
C GLN A 21 -18.57 5.11 -11.44
N GLU A 22 -17.88 4.93 -10.31
CA GLU A 22 -18.34 5.39 -8.99
C GLU A 22 -18.50 6.91 -8.95
N PHE A 23 -17.61 7.64 -9.63
CA PHE A 23 -17.67 9.10 -9.74
C PHE A 23 -18.90 9.57 -10.55
N GLN A 24 -19.26 8.90 -11.65
CA GLN A 24 -20.51 9.25 -12.37
C GLN A 24 -21.75 8.81 -11.59
N GLU A 25 -21.74 7.65 -10.94
CA GLU A 25 -22.89 7.16 -10.15
C GLU A 25 -23.20 8.10 -8.98
N ALA A 26 -22.20 8.54 -8.23
CA ALA A 26 -22.37 9.51 -7.14
C ALA A 26 -22.78 10.89 -7.64
N ARG A 27 -22.37 11.29 -8.85
CA ARG A 27 -22.83 12.51 -9.52
C ARG A 27 -24.29 12.41 -9.97
N GLU A 28 -24.73 11.26 -10.48
CA GLU A 28 -26.13 11.00 -10.86
C GLU A 28 -27.04 10.91 -9.63
N LYS A 29 -26.55 10.37 -8.52
CA LYS A 29 -27.22 10.37 -7.21
C LYS A 29 -27.19 11.73 -6.49
N GLY A 30 -26.44 12.70 -6.99
CA GLY A 30 -26.32 14.04 -6.40
C GLY A 30 -25.56 14.08 -5.06
N GLU A 31 -24.70 13.09 -4.77
CA GLU A 31 -23.89 13.05 -3.55
C GLU A 31 -22.92 14.24 -3.48
N PHE A 32 -22.45 14.70 -4.64
CA PHE A 32 -21.67 15.92 -4.77
C PHE A 32 -22.12 16.82 -5.92
N VAL A 33 -21.89 18.12 -5.75
CA VAL A 33 -22.11 19.13 -6.79
C VAL A 33 -20.79 19.44 -7.46
N VAL A 34 -20.75 19.32 -8.79
CA VAL A 34 -19.65 19.86 -9.61
C VAL A 34 -19.87 21.36 -9.72
N GLU A 35 -19.12 22.16 -8.96
CA GLU A 35 -19.11 23.60 -9.12
C GLU A 35 -18.61 23.96 -10.53
N ARG A 36 -19.53 24.37 -11.39
CA ARG A 36 -19.18 25.09 -12.61
C ARG A 36 -18.53 26.40 -12.16
N LYS A 37 -17.28 26.61 -12.55
CA LYS A 37 -16.56 27.87 -12.31
C LYS A 37 -17.21 28.99 -13.12
N GLU A 38 -18.23 29.62 -12.56
CA GLU A 38 -18.92 30.75 -13.19
C GLU A 38 -18.02 31.98 -13.19
N ALA A 39 -18.01 32.69 -14.33
CA ALA A 39 -17.39 34.00 -14.41
C ALA A 39 -18.22 35.00 -13.58
N PRO A 40 -17.59 35.98 -12.91
CA PRO A 40 -18.28 36.82 -11.95
C PRO A 40 -19.34 37.70 -12.63
N THR A 41 -20.58 37.57 -12.19
CA THR A 41 -21.65 38.53 -12.50
C THR A 41 -21.75 39.53 -11.35
N PRO A 42 -21.88 40.85 -11.59
CA PRO A 42 -21.67 41.84 -10.52
C PRO A 42 -22.78 41.83 -9.47
N ALA A 43 -22.38 41.82 -8.19
CA ALA A 43 -23.29 42.14 -7.10
C ALA A 43 -23.55 43.65 -7.04
N THR A 44 -24.78 44.06 -7.34
CA THR A 44 -25.27 45.40 -7.02
C THR A 44 -25.86 45.38 -5.62
N GLU A 45 -25.12 45.88 -4.63
CA GLU A 45 -25.70 46.33 -3.37
C GLU A 45 -25.41 47.82 -3.16
N ALA A 46 -26.44 48.57 -2.79
CA ALA A 46 -26.36 50.00 -2.52
C ALA A 46 -25.92 50.23 -1.06
N PRO A 47 -24.98 51.15 -0.80
CA PRO A 47 -24.57 51.48 0.57
C PRO A 47 -25.49 52.54 1.20
N ALA A 48 -25.87 52.33 2.45
CA ALA A 48 -26.35 53.38 3.35
C ALA A 48 -25.17 53.87 4.24
N PRO A 49 -25.14 55.16 4.64
CA PRO A 49 -23.88 55.82 4.95
C PRO A 49 -23.51 55.83 6.44
N ALA A 50 -22.20 55.77 6.72
CA ALA A 50 -21.62 56.18 7.99
C ALA A 50 -20.43 57.12 7.73
N THR A 51 -20.58 58.35 8.22
CA THR A 51 -19.69 59.50 8.04
C THR A 51 -18.27 59.27 8.55
N GLU A 52 -17.27 59.65 7.74
CA GLU A 52 -15.97 60.11 8.24
C GLU A 52 -15.75 61.55 7.77
N ALA A 53 -15.23 62.40 8.66
CA ALA A 53 -14.98 63.80 8.37
C ALA A 53 -13.61 64.22 8.92
N GLN A 54 -12.61 64.33 8.04
CA GLN A 54 -11.78 65.54 7.84
C GLN A 54 -10.63 65.27 6.85
N ALA A 55 -10.63 66.03 5.75
CA ALA A 55 -9.47 66.30 4.89
C ALA A 55 -8.61 67.43 5.52
N PRO A 56 -7.46 67.93 4.97
CA PRO A 56 -6.96 67.90 3.57
C PRO A 56 -5.50 67.34 3.48
N ILE A 57 -4.72 67.33 2.38
CA ILE A 57 -4.40 68.37 1.36
C ILE A 57 -3.93 67.73 0.02
N GLN A 58 -4.10 68.51 -1.05
CA GLN A 58 -3.52 68.50 -2.42
C GLN A 58 -2.04 68.05 -2.55
N GLU A 59 -1.44 67.73 -3.71
CA GLU A 59 -1.82 67.71 -5.14
C GLU A 59 -0.92 66.73 -5.92
N ALA A 60 -1.30 66.34 -7.15
CA ALA A 60 -0.53 65.45 -8.05
C ALA A 60 0.34 66.29 -9.06
N PRO A 61 1.12 65.75 -10.03
CA PRO A 61 1.10 64.37 -10.57
C PRO A 61 2.43 63.75 -11.14
N ASN A 62 2.27 62.54 -11.71
CA ASN A 62 3.05 61.91 -12.82
C ASN A 62 4.44 61.27 -12.59
N ALA A 63 4.43 59.92 -12.49
CA ALA A 63 5.40 58.95 -13.05
C ALA A 63 4.70 57.57 -13.04
N PRO A 64 4.94 56.62 -13.99
CA PRO A 64 6.28 56.08 -14.26
C PRO A 64 6.65 55.88 -15.76
N LEU A 65 7.93 55.63 -15.99
CA LEU A 65 8.53 55.33 -17.30
C LEU A 65 8.03 54.01 -17.91
N SER A 66 7.95 54.01 -19.25
CA SER A 66 7.96 52.82 -20.12
C SER A 66 9.20 51.94 -19.83
N GLN A 67 9.13 50.61 -19.85
CA GLN A 67 8.95 49.75 -21.04
C GLN A 67 9.79 50.19 -22.25
N GLU A 68 10.93 49.53 -22.42
CA GLU A 68 11.84 49.73 -23.55
C GLU A 68 11.20 49.20 -24.85
N GLN A 69 11.03 50.10 -25.83
CA GLN A 69 10.70 49.71 -27.20
C GLN A 69 11.98 49.42 -27.98
N THR A 70 11.89 48.53 -28.96
CA THR A 70 12.47 48.84 -30.27
C THR A 70 11.57 48.32 -31.38
N ALA A 71 10.77 49.21 -31.96
CA ALA A 71 10.11 49.02 -33.26
C ALA A 71 11.17 49.24 -34.38
N PHE A 72 11.01 48.78 -35.64
CA PHE A 72 10.26 49.38 -36.77
C PHE A 72 10.81 48.71 -38.08
N VAL A 73 10.31 48.83 -39.32
CA VAL A 73 9.23 49.57 -40.03
C VAL A 73 8.48 48.58 -40.95
N GLN A 74 7.19 48.81 -41.23
CA GLN A 74 6.46 48.23 -42.39
C GLN A 74 6.16 49.34 -43.42
N PRO A 75 6.05 49.04 -44.73
CA PRO A 75 4.93 49.64 -45.47
C PRO A 75 4.20 48.70 -46.47
N GLN A 76 2.91 48.94 -46.61
CA GLN A 76 1.96 48.50 -47.67
C GLN A 76 1.63 49.77 -48.54
N PRO A 77 0.79 49.80 -49.62
CA PRO A 77 -0.14 48.78 -50.14
C PRO A 77 -0.40 48.71 -51.69
N SER A 78 -1.31 47.76 -52.06
CA SER A 78 -2.38 47.88 -53.10
C SER A 78 -2.21 47.41 -54.58
N ALA A 79 -2.98 46.35 -54.91
CA ALA A 79 -4.01 46.26 -55.98
C ALA A 79 -3.82 45.43 -57.30
N LYS A 80 -4.91 44.70 -57.63
CA LYS A 80 -5.43 44.20 -58.95
C LYS A 80 -4.96 42.87 -59.62
N THR A 81 -5.63 41.78 -59.19
CA THR A 81 -6.50 40.82 -59.96
C THR A 81 -6.17 40.24 -61.35
N LEU A 82 -6.54 38.94 -61.53
CA LEU A 82 -6.77 38.12 -62.77
C LEU A 82 -5.50 37.42 -63.36
N GLN A 83 -5.49 36.14 -63.81
CA GLN A 83 -6.51 35.07 -63.97
C GLN A 83 -5.84 33.63 -63.88
N PRO A 84 -6.51 32.46 -64.13
CA PRO A 84 -6.28 31.23 -63.35
C PRO A 84 -5.53 30.06 -64.06
N VAL A 85 -5.17 29.03 -63.27
CA VAL A 85 -4.52 27.76 -63.68
C VAL A 85 -5.36 26.56 -63.15
N PRO A 86 -5.38 25.37 -63.81
CA PRO A 86 -6.54 24.47 -63.80
C PRO A 86 -6.85 23.69 -62.51
N ARG A 87 -8.13 23.36 -62.34
CA ARG A 87 -8.69 22.57 -61.23
C ARG A 87 -8.82 21.08 -61.63
N PRO A 88 -8.21 20.12 -60.91
CA PRO A 88 -8.52 18.68 -61.06
C PRO A 88 -9.94 18.33 -60.58
N LYS A 89 -10.43 17.17 -61.01
CA LYS A 89 -11.85 16.77 -60.89
C LYS A 89 -12.25 16.36 -59.46
N LYS A 90 -13.53 16.56 -59.14
CA LYS A 90 -14.17 16.13 -57.87
C LYS A 90 -14.05 14.62 -57.68
N LEU A 91 -13.59 14.19 -56.50
CA LEU A 91 -13.83 12.86 -55.94
C LEU A 91 -14.97 12.95 -54.92
N THR A 92 -16.17 12.55 -55.32
CA THR A 92 -17.32 12.44 -54.42
C THR A 92 -17.29 11.09 -53.72
N PHE A 93 -16.81 11.05 -52.46
CA PHE A 93 -16.97 9.88 -51.60
C PHE A 93 -18.37 9.87 -50.99
N SER A 94 -19.24 9.01 -51.51
CA SER A 94 -20.53 8.69 -50.87
C SER A 94 -20.30 7.69 -49.73
N PHE A 95 -20.52 8.12 -48.49
CA PHE A 95 -20.51 7.22 -47.33
C PHE A 95 -21.79 6.39 -47.30
N ASN A 96 -21.72 5.18 -47.85
CA ASN A 96 -22.63 4.10 -47.48
C ASN A 96 -21.84 2.81 -47.25
N LYS A 97 -21.43 2.59 -45.98
CA LYS A 97 -21.19 1.31 -45.30
C LYS A 97 -20.72 1.56 -43.87
N GLN A 98 -21.08 0.68 -42.94
CA GLN A 98 -20.77 0.79 -41.51
C GLN A 98 -19.26 0.80 -41.23
N PRO A 99 -18.78 1.54 -40.20
CA PRO A 99 -17.40 1.47 -39.76
C PRO A 99 -17.16 0.30 -38.80
N GLN A 100 -16.52 -0.78 -39.27
CA GLN A 100 -15.81 -1.70 -38.37
C GLN A 100 -14.47 -1.09 -37.96
N ILE A 101 -14.51 -0.17 -36.99
CA ILE A 101 -13.30 0.35 -36.30
C ILE A 101 -13.48 0.09 -34.80
N GLY A 102 -13.24 -1.16 -34.39
CA GLY A 102 -13.57 -1.64 -33.03
C GLY A 102 -12.66 -2.72 -32.46
N ALA A 103 -11.45 -2.90 -33.01
CA ALA A 103 -10.51 -3.95 -32.58
C ALA A 103 -9.17 -3.43 -32.04
N ALA A 104 -8.59 -2.40 -32.67
CA ALA A 104 -7.22 -1.93 -32.35
C ALA A 104 -7.10 -1.26 -30.97
N VAL A 105 -8.08 -0.42 -30.59
CA VAL A 105 -8.07 0.28 -29.28
C VAL A 105 -8.41 -0.68 -28.14
N ALA A 106 -9.34 -1.61 -28.36
CA ALA A 106 -9.67 -2.66 -27.40
C ALA A 106 -8.46 -3.54 -27.06
N GLY A 107 -7.64 -3.90 -28.06
CA GLY A 107 -6.41 -4.67 -27.83
C GLY A 107 -5.38 -3.93 -26.96
N LEU A 108 -5.15 -2.65 -27.20
CA LEU A 108 -4.17 -1.85 -26.43
C LEU A 108 -4.66 -1.59 -25.00
N VAL A 109 -5.93 -1.22 -24.82
CA VAL A 109 -6.53 -1.02 -23.49
C VAL A 109 -6.62 -2.34 -22.73
N ALA A 110 -6.91 -3.46 -23.39
CA ALA A 110 -6.87 -4.78 -22.76
C ALA A 110 -5.46 -5.13 -22.29
N VAL A 111 -4.41 -4.95 -23.10
CA VAL A 111 -3.01 -5.25 -22.68
C VAL A 111 -2.56 -4.36 -21.52
N ILE A 112 -2.88 -3.06 -21.57
CA ILE A 112 -2.56 -2.13 -20.47
C ILE A 112 -3.36 -2.51 -19.21
N ALA A 113 -4.65 -2.78 -19.32
CA ALA A 113 -5.49 -3.21 -18.18
C ALA A 113 -5.08 -4.58 -17.62
N PHE A 114 -4.65 -5.54 -18.45
CA PHE A 114 -4.15 -6.84 -18.00
C PHE A 114 -2.84 -6.68 -17.22
N ALA A 115 -1.91 -5.87 -17.73
CA ALA A 115 -0.70 -5.52 -16.99
C ALA A 115 -1.05 -4.79 -15.68
N TRP A 116 -1.99 -3.83 -15.72
CA TRP A 116 -2.40 -3.06 -14.54
C TRP A 116 -3.09 -3.93 -13.48
N PHE A 117 -3.89 -4.92 -13.90
CA PHE A 117 -4.51 -5.93 -13.04
C PHE A 117 -3.46 -6.75 -12.29
N PHE A 118 -2.39 -7.20 -12.97
CA PHE A 118 -1.26 -7.88 -12.32
C PHE A 118 -0.43 -6.99 -11.37
N PHE A 119 -0.55 -5.66 -11.44
CA PHE A 119 0.17 -4.74 -10.54
C PHE A 119 -0.70 -4.11 -9.44
N PHE A 120 -2.03 -4.06 -9.57
CA PHE A 120 -2.89 -3.28 -8.67
C PHE A 120 -4.21 -3.95 -8.22
N SER A 121 -4.53 -5.18 -8.63
CA SER A 121 -5.75 -5.86 -8.13
C SER A 121 -5.47 -7.21 -7.46
N GLY A 122 -5.48 -7.20 -6.12
CA GLY A 122 -5.97 -8.31 -5.27
C GLY A 122 -5.21 -9.64 -5.25
N GLY A 123 -4.18 -9.84 -6.06
CA GLY A 123 -3.25 -11.00 -5.99
C GLY A 123 -1.98 -10.63 -5.22
N PRO A 124 -1.32 -11.57 -4.52
CA PRO A 124 -0.32 -11.22 -3.51
C PRO A 124 0.97 -10.68 -4.12
N SER A 125 1.16 -9.37 -4.04
CA SER A 125 2.52 -8.81 -4.01
C SER A 125 3.30 -9.46 -2.88
N LEU A 126 4.51 -9.96 -3.18
CA LEU A 126 5.42 -10.53 -2.17
C LEU A 126 5.86 -9.50 -1.12
N ASP A 127 5.83 -8.21 -1.47
CA ASP A 127 6.16 -7.07 -0.61
C ASP A 127 5.30 -7.05 0.67
N GLY A 128 5.91 -6.93 1.85
CA GLY A 128 5.24 -6.94 3.15
C GLY A 128 5.67 -8.08 4.09
N VAL A 129 4.88 -8.31 5.14
CA VAL A 129 5.19 -9.26 6.23
C VAL A 129 4.43 -10.58 6.04
N TRP A 130 5.15 -11.68 6.19
CA TRP A 130 4.64 -13.04 6.10
C TRP A 130 4.87 -13.79 7.41
N LEU A 131 3.79 -14.25 8.03
CA LEU A 131 3.79 -14.96 9.30
C LEU A 131 3.23 -16.38 9.10
N ARG A 132 3.89 -17.39 9.66
CA ARG A 132 3.40 -18.78 9.71
C ARG A 132 2.88 -19.11 11.11
N ASN A 133 2.07 -20.16 11.21
CA ASN A 133 1.27 -20.52 12.38
C ASN A 133 2.09 -21.23 13.49
N THR A 134 3.30 -20.75 13.77
CA THR A 134 4.24 -21.32 14.76
C THR A 134 4.92 -20.21 15.57
N ASP A 135 5.67 -20.59 16.61
CA ASP A 135 6.58 -19.75 17.41
C ASP A 135 7.81 -19.26 16.61
N SER A 136 7.58 -18.77 15.40
CA SER A 136 8.61 -18.40 14.44
C SER A 136 8.65 -16.89 14.21
N SER A 137 9.85 -16.35 14.00
CA SER A 137 9.99 -15.00 13.46
C SER A 137 9.39 -14.95 12.03
N PRO A 138 8.73 -13.84 11.66
CA PRO A 138 8.17 -13.68 10.32
C PRO A 138 9.27 -13.50 9.26
N VAL A 139 8.86 -13.54 7.99
CA VAL A 139 9.67 -13.11 6.86
C VAL A 139 9.09 -11.81 6.31
N THR A 140 9.84 -10.72 6.39
CA THR A 140 9.49 -9.45 5.73
C THR A 140 10.26 -9.33 4.42
N TYR A 141 9.56 -8.92 3.36
CA TYR A 141 10.18 -8.45 2.12
C TYR A 141 9.92 -6.96 1.93
N GLU A 142 10.98 -6.17 1.77
CA GLU A 142 10.94 -4.77 1.36
C GLU A 142 11.41 -4.70 -0.09
N LEU A 143 10.48 -4.62 -1.04
CA LEU A 143 10.71 -4.68 -2.49
C LEU A 143 10.37 -3.36 -3.19
N SER A 144 9.48 -2.56 -2.62
CA SER A 144 9.04 -1.27 -3.15
C SER A 144 10.05 -0.12 -2.96
N GLY A 145 10.99 -0.26 -2.02
CA GLY A 145 12.01 0.75 -1.72
C GLY A 145 13.22 0.77 -2.66
N LYS A 146 13.97 1.90 -2.69
CA LYS A 146 15.23 2.05 -3.45
C LYS A 146 16.32 1.04 -3.06
N LYS A 147 16.28 0.54 -1.83
CA LYS A 147 17.12 -0.56 -1.34
C LYS A 147 16.19 -1.69 -0.98
N GLN A 148 16.26 -2.79 -1.72
CA GLN A 148 15.43 -3.96 -1.47
C GLN A 148 16.07 -4.85 -0.41
N ARG A 149 15.28 -5.37 0.54
CA ARG A 149 15.77 -6.09 1.71
C ARG A 149 14.84 -7.25 2.10
N VAL A 150 15.41 -8.24 2.77
CA VAL A 150 14.68 -9.24 3.56
C VAL A 150 14.96 -8.97 5.03
N ASN A 151 13.92 -9.06 5.86
CA ASN A 151 13.99 -8.93 7.32
C ASN A 151 14.71 -7.67 7.85
N GLY A 152 14.66 -6.56 7.12
CA GLY A 152 15.17 -5.26 7.56
C GLY A 152 16.63 -4.98 7.22
N ASP A 153 17.50 -6.00 7.13
CA ASP A 153 18.94 -5.83 6.90
C ASP A 153 19.52 -6.65 5.74
N GLU A 154 18.91 -7.79 5.40
CA GLU A 154 19.46 -8.71 4.40
C GLU A 154 19.25 -8.16 2.97
N THR A 155 20.26 -7.48 2.44
CA THR A 155 20.15 -6.82 1.12
C THR A 155 19.88 -7.83 0.00
N ILE A 156 18.81 -7.56 -0.77
CA ILE A 156 18.42 -8.36 -1.93
C ILE A 156 19.35 -8.04 -3.10
N LYS A 157 19.94 -9.09 -3.68
CA LYS A 157 20.84 -9.04 -4.84
C LYS A 157 20.11 -9.34 -6.15
N LYS A 158 19.07 -10.19 -6.11
CA LYS A 158 18.25 -10.52 -7.29
C LYS A 158 16.83 -10.91 -6.87
N VAL A 159 15.85 -10.46 -7.65
CA VAL A 159 14.46 -10.92 -7.62
C VAL A 159 14.18 -11.59 -8.95
N LEU A 160 13.70 -12.84 -8.93
CA LEU A 160 13.25 -13.57 -10.12
C LEU A 160 11.74 -13.71 -10.10
N LYS A 161 11.11 -13.60 -11.27
CA LYS A 161 9.66 -13.79 -11.44
C LYS A 161 9.37 -14.59 -12.71
N GLY A 162 8.14 -15.09 -12.83
CA GLY A 162 7.63 -15.71 -14.05
C GLY A 162 8.50 -16.88 -14.55
N ASN A 163 8.81 -16.89 -15.85
CA ASN A 163 9.51 -18.01 -16.49
C ASN A 163 10.96 -18.20 -15.99
N GLU A 164 11.66 -17.13 -15.61
CA GLU A 164 13.02 -17.25 -15.06
C GLU A 164 12.99 -17.94 -13.69
N ALA A 165 12.06 -17.53 -12.82
CA ALA A 165 11.86 -18.16 -11.51
C ALA A 165 11.43 -19.64 -11.65
N LYS A 166 10.48 -19.96 -12.53
CA LYS A 166 10.06 -21.35 -12.81
C LYS A 166 11.22 -22.22 -13.29
N LYS A 167 12.06 -21.71 -14.19
CA LYS A 167 13.25 -22.43 -14.70
C LYS A 167 14.25 -22.71 -13.58
N GLU A 168 14.54 -21.71 -12.75
CA GLU A 168 15.51 -21.87 -11.67
C GLU A 168 14.99 -22.84 -10.59
N PHE A 169 13.70 -22.77 -10.22
CA PHE A 169 13.09 -23.71 -9.27
C PHE A 169 13.13 -25.16 -9.77
N ASN A 170 12.75 -25.43 -11.03
CA ASN A 170 12.86 -26.78 -11.59
C ASN A 170 14.32 -27.28 -11.68
N THR A 171 15.27 -26.37 -11.85
CA THR A 171 16.72 -26.69 -11.80
C THR A 171 17.12 -27.08 -10.37
N ALA A 172 16.65 -26.35 -9.35
CA ALA A 172 16.88 -26.68 -7.95
C ALA A 172 16.23 -28.01 -7.55
N LEU A 173 15.00 -28.31 -8.00
CA LEU A 173 14.37 -29.62 -7.81
C LEU A 173 15.18 -30.77 -8.42
N SER A 174 15.78 -30.54 -9.59
CA SER A 174 16.66 -31.52 -10.24
C SER A 174 17.92 -31.79 -9.39
N LEU A 175 18.46 -30.77 -8.73
CA LEU A 175 19.61 -30.88 -7.82
C LEU A 175 19.24 -31.48 -6.45
N LEU A 176 18.04 -31.21 -5.95
CA LEU A 176 17.49 -31.83 -4.74
C LEU A 176 17.48 -33.36 -4.86
N ASN A 177 17.35 -33.90 -6.08
CA ASN A 177 17.36 -35.33 -6.38
C ASN A 177 16.35 -36.10 -5.50
N ALA A 178 15.08 -35.67 -5.58
CA ALA A 178 13.94 -36.40 -5.05
C ALA A 178 13.35 -37.28 -6.17
N THR A 179 12.94 -38.50 -5.84
CA THR A 179 12.44 -39.49 -6.82
C THR A 179 11.03 -39.20 -7.36
N ASP A 180 10.34 -38.21 -6.80
CA ASP A 180 8.94 -37.88 -7.07
C ASP A 180 8.67 -36.37 -7.18
N LEU A 181 9.70 -35.52 -7.14
CA LEU A 181 9.59 -34.06 -7.26
C LEU A 181 10.57 -33.54 -8.32
N HIS A 182 10.13 -33.51 -9.59
CA HIS A 182 10.97 -33.06 -10.71
C HIS A 182 10.55 -31.70 -11.28
N SER A 183 9.33 -31.26 -10.96
CA SER A 183 8.74 -30.01 -11.44
C SER A 183 7.85 -29.36 -10.38
N LEU A 184 7.56 -28.07 -10.57
CA LEU A 184 6.53 -27.36 -9.78
C LEU A 184 5.18 -28.09 -9.78
N ALA A 185 4.79 -28.74 -10.87
CA ALA A 185 3.53 -29.49 -10.93
C ALA A 185 3.52 -30.74 -10.02
N ASP A 186 4.68 -31.37 -9.82
CA ASP A 186 4.83 -32.48 -8.89
C ASP A 186 4.75 -32.01 -7.44
N VAL A 187 5.39 -30.87 -7.12
CA VAL A 187 5.29 -30.21 -5.81
C VAL A 187 3.85 -29.79 -5.52
N ASP A 188 3.20 -29.10 -6.45
CA ASP A 188 1.81 -28.67 -6.31
C ASP A 188 0.88 -29.87 -6.09
N LYS A 189 1.05 -30.95 -6.85
CA LYS A 189 0.27 -32.18 -6.69
C LYS A 189 0.56 -32.91 -5.37
N LYS A 190 1.83 -32.95 -4.93
CA LYS A 190 2.26 -33.69 -3.73
C LYS A 190 1.78 -33.01 -2.44
N PHE A 191 1.77 -31.68 -2.41
CA PHE A 191 1.42 -30.87 -1.24
C PHE A 191 0.08 -30.13 -1.41
N ASN A 192 -0.76 -30.55 -2.37
CA ASN A 192 -2.10 -29.98 -2.66
C ASN A 192 -2.12 -28.46 -2.87
N LEU A 193 -1.02 -27.90 -3.40
CA LEU A 193 -0.86 -26.47 -3.62
C LEU A 193 -1.55 -26.00 -4.92
N LYS A 194 -1.81 -24.70 -4.98
CA LYS A 194 -2.41 -23.99 -6.13
C LYS A 194 -1.55 -22.78 -6.46
N THR A 195 -0.27 -23.02 -6.75
CA THR A 195 0.73 -21.98 -7.02
C THR A 195 0.37 -21.15 -8.24
N THR A 196 0.22 -19.84 -8.05
CA THR A 196 -0.14 -18.87 -9.10
C THR A 196 1.08 -18.13 -9.64
N GLU A 197 1.94 -17.64 -8.75
CA GLU A 197 3.23 -17.03 -9.06
C GLU A 197 4.34 -17.73 -8.26
N ILE A 198 5.54 -17.81 -8.85
CA ILE A 198 6.76 -18.14 -8.11
C ILE A 198 7.71 -16.95 -8.18
N VAL A 199 8.19 -16.53 -7.01
CA VAL A 199 9.15 -15.42 -6.85
C VAL A 199 10.36 -15.92 -6.08
N ILE A 200 11.55 -15.78 -6.66
CA ILE A 200 12.80 -16.18 -5.99
C ILE A 200 13.55 -14.94 -5.55
N ILE A 201 13.87 -14.88 -4.27
CA ILE A 201 14.66 -13.82 -3.65
C ILE A 201 16.05 -14.37 -3.35
N LYS A 202 17.08 -13.73 -3.91
CA LYS A 202 18.48 -13.97 -3.58
C LYS A 202 19.01 -12.81 -2.77
N SER A 203 19.41 -13.07 -1.54
CA SER A 203 19.84 -12.11 -0.52
C SER A 203 20.88 -12.78 0.35
N GLY A 204 21.88 -12.06 0.89
CA GLY A 204 22.81 -12.60 1.91
C GLY A 204 23.66 -13.85 1.59
N GLY A 205 23.48 -14.51 0.44
CA GLY A 205 23.96 -15.89 0.20
C GLY A 205 22.85 -16.94 0.30
N ASN A 206 21.70 -16.59 0.88
CA ASN A 206 20.48 -17.37 0.90
C ASN A 206 19.72 -17.26 -0.44
N THR A 207 18.91 -18.29 -0.72
CA THR A 207 17.86 -18.23 -1.73
C THR A 207 16.53 -18.58 -1.07
N ARG A 208 15.48 -17.78 -1.28
CA ARG A 208 14.11 -18.05 -0.82
C ARG A 208 13.19 -18.18 -2.03
N TYR A 209 12.53 -19.32 -2.15
CA TYR A 209 11.54 -19.59 -3.19
C TYR A 209 10.17 -19.38 -2.56
N ASN A 210 9.41 -18.42 -3.08
CA ASN A 210 8.08 -18.06 -2.62
C ASN A 210 7.08 -18.59 -3.66
N LEU A 211 6.30 -19.59 -3.27
CA LEU A 211 5.23 -20.15 -4.10
C LEU A 211 3.92 -19.50 -3.63
N LEU A 212 3.50 -18.47 -4.35
CA LEU A 212 2.33 -17.66 -4.00
C LEU A 212 1.05 -18.38 -4.43
N GLN A 213 0.19 -18.67 -3.45
CA GLN A 213 -0.98 -19.53 -3.61
C GLN A 213 -2.23 -18.74 -4.02
N LYS A 214 -3.19 -19.44 -4.62
CA LYS A 214 -4.46 -18.85 -5.07
C LYS A 214 -5.32 -18.28 -3.93
N ASP A 215 -5.17 -18.80 -2.70
CA ASP A 215 -5.84 -18.32 -1.49
C ASP A 215 -5.14 -17.11 -0.83
N GLY A 216 -3.99 -16.68 -1.36
CA GLY A 216 -3.19 -15.57 -0.82
C GLY A 216 -2.12 -15.98 0.19
N SER A 217 -2.00 -17.27 0.53
CA SER A 217 -0.86 -17.79 1.30
C SER A 217 0.41 -17.87 0.44
N ASN A 218 1.54 -18.10 1.09
CA ASN A 218 2.86 -18.21 0.47
C ASN A 218 3.65 -19.37 1.06
N ILE A 219 4.13 -20.29 0.22
CA ILE A 219 5.06 -21.33 0.66
C ILE A 219 6.48 -20.80 0.53
N ILE A 220 7.19 -20.63 1.65
CA ILE A 220 8.56 -20.08 1.66
C ILE A 220 9.57 -21.21 1.89
N LEU A 221 10.20 -21.67 0.81
CA LEU A 221 11.23 -22.71 0.82
C LEU A 221 12.63 -22.09 0.77
N ARG A 222 13.62 -22.73 1.40
CA ARG A 222 15.00 -22.22 1.52
C ARG A 222 15.98 -23.00 0.65
N ASN A 223 16.98 -22.26 0.14
CA ASN A 223 18.26 -22.71 -0.40
C ASN A 223 18.21 -23.85 -1.43
N ASP A 224 18.34 -25.10 -0.99
CA ASP A 224 18.43 -26.31 -1.80
C ASP A 224 17.09 -27.07 -1.91
N LEU A 225 16.01 -26.49 -1.39
CA LEU A 225 14.67 -27.09 -1.31
C LEU A 225 14.60 -28.32 -0.41
N PHE A 226 15.55 -28.53 0.50
CA PHE A 226 15.54 -29.68 1.42
C PHE A 226 14.29 -29.71 2.32
N ASP A 227 13.67 -28.56 2.58
CA ASP A 227 12.35 -28.43 3.20
C ASP A 227 11.31 -29.40 2.58
N LEU A 228 11.29 -29.56 1.25
CA LEU A 228 10.37 -30.46 0.53
C LEU A 228 10.67 -31.95 0.75
N LYS A 229 11.86 -32.30 1.25
CA LYS A 229 12.19 -33.66 1.73
C LYS A 229 11.84 -33.83 3.20
N THR A 230 12.18 -32.84 4.05
CA THR A 230 11.91 -32.86 5.49
C THR A 230 10.42 -32.98 5.80
N TYR A 231 9.59 -32.14 5.19
CA TYR A 231 8.16 -32.06 5.49
C TYR A 231 7.30 -32.95 4.59
N LYS A 232 7.91 -33.94 3.93
CA LYS A 232 7.27 -34.83 2.93
C LYS A 232 6.36 -35.91 3.51
N SER A 233 6.62 -36.30 4.76
CA SER A 233 6.18 -37.59 5.33
C SER A 233 5.17 -37.48 6.48
N TYR A 234 4.81 -36.27 6.90
CA TYR A 234 3.96 -36.03 8.06
C TYR A 234 2.93 -34.95 7.73
N GLU A 235 1.65 -35.29 7.88
CA GLU A 235 0.51 -34.38 7.80
C GLU A 235 0.59 -33.32 8.92
N GLY A 236 0.19 -32.08 8.65
CA GLY A 236 0.29 -30.93 9.58
C GLY A 236 1.67 -30.26 9.59
N ASN A 237 2.74 -31.06 9.59
CA ASN A 237 4.12 -30.56 9.64
C ASN A 237 4.51 -29.65 8.47
N PHE A 238 3.95 -29.88 7.27
CA PHE A 238 4.20 -29.02 6.10
C PHE A 238 3.50 -27.67 6.27
N GLU A 239 2.24 -27.70 6.66
CA GLU A 239 1.38 -26.55 6.83
C GLU A 239 1.94 -25.60 7.91
N GLU A 240 2.21 -26.12 9.11
CA GLU A 240 2.75 -25.36 10.25
C GLU A 240 4.10 -24.68 9.94
N ASN A 241 4.98 -25.35 9.18
CA ASN A 241 6.34 -24.90 8.97
C ASN A 241 6.53 -24.07 7.70
N LEU A 242 5.75 -24.30 6.65
CA LEU A 242 6.01 -23.73 5.33
C LEU A 242 4.89 -22.85 4.79
N VAL A 243 3.66 -22.92 5.31
CA VAL A 243 2.58 -22.01 4.88
C VAL A 243 2.66 -20.71 5.67
N TYR A 244 2.88 -19.60 4.96
CA TYR A 244 2.86 -18.26 5.52
C TYR A 244 1.63 -17.48 5.04
N HIS A 245 1.02 -16.76 5.96
CA HIS A 245 -0.08 -15.84 5.74
C HIS A 245 0.44 -14.40 5.77
N LYS A 246 -0.09 -13.55 4.88
CA LYS A 246 0.26 -12.13 4.87
C LYS A 246 -0.39 -11.42 6.05
N VAL A 247 0.38 -10.56 6.73
CA VAL A 247 -0.09 -9.73 7.83
C VAL A 247 0.32 -8.28 7.58
N GLU A 248 -0.57 -7.33 7.88
CA GLU A 248 -0.30 -5.90 7.75
C GLU A 248 0.15 -5.33 9.09
N THR A 249 1.22 -4.52 9.11
CA THR A 249 1.63 -3.84 10.33
C THR A 249 0.56 -2.82 10.74
N PRO A 250 0.01 -2.88 11.96
CA PRO A 250 -1.07 -1.98 12.36
C PRO A 250 -0.64 -0.51 12.26
N LYS A 251 -1.40 0.32 11.54
CA LYS A 251 -1.06 1.75 11.31
C LYS A 251 -0.84 2.54 12.62
N ALA A 252 -1.49 2.13 13.70
CA ALA A 252 -1.31 2.70 15.03
C ALA A 252 0.11 2.46 15.59
N MET A 253 0.74 1.33 15.26
CA MET A 253 2.09 0.94 15.66
C MET A 253 3.18 1.62 14.81
N VAL A 254 2.91 1.93 13.56
CA VAL A 254 3.90 2.53 12.65
C VAL A 254 4.32 3.93 13.14
N GLY A 255 5.63 4.16 13.21
CA GLY A 255 6.21 5.43 13.61
C GLY A 255 7.48 5.31 14.46
N LYS A 256 7.98 6.46 14.89
CA LYS A 256 9.11 6.59 15.80
C LYS A 256 8.59 6.74 17.23
N TRP A 257 9.15 5.98 18.16
CA TRP A 257 8.65 5.85 19.52
C TRP A 257 9.79 5.97 20.53
N LYS A 258 9.62 6.83 21.52
CA LYS A 258 10.52 6.97 22.65
C LYS A 258 10.00 6.13 23.81
N ASN A 259 10.84 5.30 24.43
CA ASN A 259 10.49 4.68 25.71
C ASN A 259 10.59 5.73 26.83
N VAL A 260 9.52 5.88 27.62
CA VAL A 260 9.40 6.86 28.70
C VAL A 260 9.18 6.22 30.07
N THR A 261 9.36 4.90 30.19
CA THR A 261 9.44 4.20 31.48
C THR A 261 10.72 4.61 32.21
N GLU A 262 10.66 4.70 33.54
CA GLU A 262 11.79 5.09 34.38
C GLU A 262 13.05 4.24 34.12
N GLY A 263 14.21 4.89 34.13
CA GLY A 263 15.49 4.25 33.78
C GLY A 263 15.70 3.95 32.29
N ASN A 264 14.67 4.13 31.44
CA ASN A 264 14.75 3.90 30.00
C ASN A 264 14.72 5.22 29.20
N ASN A 265 15.45 5.26 28.09
CA ASN A 265 15.48 6.37 27.15
C ASN A 265 15.85 5.87 25.73
N THR A 266 15.48 4.63 25.40
CA THR A 266 15.63 4.10 24.04
C THR A 266 14.62 4.77 23.11
N THR A 267 14.92 4.71 21.81
CA THR A 267 14.00 5.16 20.77
C THR A 267 14.00 4.10 19.69
N VAL A 268 12.82 3.57 19.39
CA VAL A 268 12.61 2.53 18.38
C VAL A 268 11.85 3.13 17.20
N GLN A 269 12.15 2.67 15.99
CA GLN A 269 11.39 2.96 14.79
C GLN A 269 10.68 1.67 14.35
N ILE A 270 9.37 1.73 14.21
CA ILE A 270 8.53 0.67 13.64
C ILE A 270 8.12 1.13 12.24
N SER A 271 8.46 0.33 11.23
CA SER A 271 8.04 0.55 9.83
C SER A 271 6.66 -0.03 9.54
N ASP A 272 6.09 0.31 8.39
CA ASP A 272 4.89 -0.34 7.84
C ASP A 272 5.14 -1.79 7.37
N HIS A 273 6.41 -2.18 7.20
CA HIS A 273 6.86 -3.53 6.85
C HIS A 273 7.25 -4.38 8.09
N GLY A 274 6.82 -3.99 9.29
CA GLY A 274 7.05 -4.76 10.52
C GLY A 274 8.52 -4.79 10.97
N ILE A 275 9.41 -4.07 10.28
CA ILE A 275 10.79 -3.91 10.71
C ILE A 275 10.83 -2.95 11.90
N ILE A 276 11.40 -3.42 13.00
CA ILE A 276 11.79 -2.61 14.16
C ILE A 276 13.29 -2.39 14.11
N SER A 277 13.71 -1.15 14.35
CA SER A 277 15.12 -0.76 14.45
C SER A 277 15.33 0.24 15.59
N ASP A 278 16.52 0.24 16.18
CA ASP A 278 16.97 1.27 17.12
C ASP A 278 18.43 1.68 16.84
N LYS A 279 19.04 2.46 17.73
CA LYS A 279 20.42 2.96 17.57
C LYS A 279 21.53 1.99 18.02
N TYR A 280 21.17 0.86 18.61
CA TYR A 280 22.07 -0.10 19.25
C TYR A 280 22.09 -1.46 18.54
N TYR A 281 20.99 -1.85 17.91
CA TYR A 281 20.82 -3.16 17.29
C TYR A 281 20.44 -3.09 15.82
N ASP A 282 20.90 -4.10 15.10
CA ASP A 282 20.47 -4.47 13.75
C ASP A 282 18.94 -4.56 13.64
N SER A 283 18.41 -4.20 12.48
CA SER A 283 16.97 -4.14 12.19
C SER A 283 16.40 -5.56 12.14
N LYS A 284 15.21 -5.77 12.72
CA LYS A 284 14.59 -7.11 12.75
C LYS A 284 13.14 -7.05 12.32
N ALA A 285 12.71 -8.11 11.63
CA ALA A 285 11.31 -8.31 11.27
C ALA A 285 10.50 -8.81 12.48
N TYR A 286 9.38 -8.14 12.70
CA TYR A 286 8.33 -8.50 13.65
C TYR A 286 6.98 -8.49 12.94
N ALA A 287 6.05 -9.28 13.46
CA ALA A 287 4.68 -9.34 12.98
C ALA A 287 3.76 -9.00 14.16
N PHE A 288 2.70 -8.28 13.86
CA PHE A 288 1.68 -7.87 14.81
C PHE A 288 0.30 -8.17 14.22
N TYR A 289 -0.56 -8.82 14.98
CA TYR A 289 -1.97 -9.07 14.67
C TYR A 289 -2.82 -8.62 15.86
N SER A 290 -4.11 -8.39 15.65
CA SER A 290 -4.96 -8.06 16.80
C SER A 290 -5.26 -9.31 17.62
N LEU A 291 -5.51 -9.16 18.92
CA LEU A 291 -5.94 -10.26 19.78
C LEU A 291 -7.25 -10.90 19.28
N ALA A 292 -8.09 -10.14 18.58
CA ALA A 292 -9.28 -10.66 17.92
C ALA A 292 -9.00 -11.51 16.66
N ASP A 293 -7.76 -11.51 16.16
CA ASP A 293 -7.30 -12.33 15.03
C ASP A 293 -6.42 -13.52 15.50
N SER A 294 -6.32 -13.78 16.80
CA SER A 294 -5.47 -14.85 17.36
C SER A 294 -5.79 -16.23 16.76
N GLU A 295 -7.06 -16.62 16.66
CA GLU A 295 -7.52 -17.87 15.99
C GLU A 295 -6.92 -18.05 14.58
N LYS A 296 -6.62 -16.96 13.86
CA LYS A 296 -6.06 -17.01 12.51
C LYS A 296 -4.53 -17.20 12.47
N TYR A 297 -3.81 -16.69 13.47
CA TYR A 297 -2.34 -16.57 13.43
C TYR A 297 -1.62 -17.43 14.48
N ASP A 298 -2.24 -17.70 15.62
CA ASP A 298 -1.79 -18.67 16.62
C ASP A 298 -2.19 -20.12 16.24
N GLY A 299 -3.01 -20.27 15.19
CA GLY A 299 -3.61 -21.52 14.73
C GLY A 299 -4.83 -21.93 15.57
N ASP A 300 -5.32 -23.17 15.36
CA ASP A 300 -6.47 -23.75 16.09
C ASP A 300 -6.18 -24.03 17.58
N THR A 301 -5.19 -23.37 18.17
CA THR A 301 -4.73 -23.55 19.56
C THR A 301 -5.42 -22.60 20.56
N THR A 302 -6.00 -21.50 20.07
CA THR A 302 -6.57 -20.44 20.91
C THR A 302 -8.07 -20.36 20.71
N SER A 303 -8.87 -20.46 21.78
CA SER A 303 -10.33 -20.38 21.71
C SER A 303 -10.85 -18.94 21.83
N LYS A 304 -12.07 -18.72 21.34
CA LYS A 304 -12.79 -17.45 21.51
C LYS A 304 -12.97 -17.06 22.98
N GLU A 305 -13.23 -18.03 23.87
CA GLU A 305 -13.34 -17.81 25.31
C GLU A 305 -11.99 -17.40 25.94
N GLU A 306 -10.88 -17.96 25.45
CA GLU A 306 -9.53 -17.57 25.87
C GLU A 306 -9.19 -16.15 25.39
N ILE A 307 -9.62 -15.76 24.18
CA ILE A 307 -9.50 -14.39 23.66
C ILE A 307 -10.31 -13.41 24.51
N GLU A 308 -11.55 -13.74 24.87
CA GLU A 308 -12.41 -12.91 25.71
C GLU A 308 -11.81 -12.72 27.11
N HIS A 309 -11.40 -13.81 27.77
CA HIS A 309 -10.74 -13.75 29.09
C HIS A 309 -9.40 -12.99 29.05
N THR A 310 -8.57 -13.22 28.02
CA THR A 310 -7.30 -12.50 27.84
C THR A 310 -7.54 -11.01 27.62
N PHE A 311 -8.61 -10.63 26.91
CA PHE A 311 -8.97 -9.23 26.71
C PHE A 311 -9.45 -8.57 28.01
N GLU A 312 -10.23 -9.24 28.85
CA GLU A 312 -10.64 -8.71 30.17
C GLU A 312 -9.43 -8.42 31.07
N VAL A 313 -8.47 -9.35 31.13
CA VAL A 313 -7.21 -9.19 31.88
C VAL A 313 -6.40 -7.99 31.36
N ILE A 314 -6.24 -7.87 30.05
CA ILE A 314 -5.55 -6.72 29.42
C ILE A 314 -6.30 -5.42 29.68
N GLN A 315 -7.63 -5.43 29.64
CA GLN A 315 -8.45 -4.24 29.86
C GLN A 315 -8.27 -3.68 31.28
N GLU A 316 -8.25 -4.52 32.31
CA GLU A 316 -7.99 -4.08 33.68
C GLU A 316 -6.53 -3.61 33.88
N ALA A 317 -5.55 -4.24 33.23
CA ALA A 317 -4.15 -3.79 33.27
C ALA A 317 -3.95 -2.42 32.57
N VAL A 318 -4.61 -2.18 31.44
CA VAL A 318 -4.62 -0.87 30.75
C VAL A 318 -5.30 0.20 31.61
N LYS A 319 -6.31 -0.20 32.39
CA LYS A 319 -7.07 0.67 33.30
C LYS A 319 -6.31 1.01 34.59
N SER A 320 -5.48 0.11 35.14
CA SER A 320 -4.58 0.46 36.25
C SER A 320 -3.53 1.50 35.85
N GLU A 321 -3.11 1.52 34.58
CA GLU A 321 -2.26 2.57 34.00
C GLU A 321 -3.00 3.89 33.68
N GLY A 322 -4.30 3.98 34.03
CA GLY A 322 -5.13 5.18 33.83
C GLY A 322 -5.66 5.36 32.40
N TYR A 323 -5.66 4.30 31.59
CA TYR A 323 -6.13 4.32 30.21
C TYR A 323 -7.37 3.44 30.00
N GLN A 324 -7.86 3.38 28.76
CA GLN A 324 -8.99 2.52 28.37
C GLN A 324 -8.70 1.89 27.02
N VAL A 325 -9.10 0.62 26.86
CA VAL A 325 -9.14 -0.13 25.61
C VAL A 325 -10.53 -0.76 25.49
N LYS A 326 -11.16 -0.67 24.31
CA LYS A 326 -12.58 -0.99 24.11
C LYS A 326 -12.82 -2.29 23.35
N SER A 327 -11.80 -2.83 22.69
CA SER A 327 -11.91 -4.07 21.92
C SER A 327 -10.58 -4.82 21.86
N ALA A 328 -10.63 -6.15 21.80
CA ALA A 328 -9.48 -6.99 21.43
C ALA A 328 -8.86 -6.60 20.06
N LYS A 329 -9.61 -5.90 19.19
CA LYS A 329 -9.09 -5.34 17.92
C LYS A 329 -8.11 -4.17 18.11
N GLU A 330 -8.10 -3.54 19.29
CA GLU A 330 -7.21 -2.44 19.67
C GLU A 330 -5.97 -2.94 20.45
N VAL A 331 -5.89 -4.24 20.71
CA VAL A 331 -4.77 -4.92 21.37
C VAL A 331 -3.98 -5.67 20.31
N TYR A 332 -2.69 -5.37 20.16
CA TYR A 332 -1.83 -6.02 19.17
C TYR A 332 -0.86 -7.01 19.83
N ILE A 333 -0.97 -8.28 19.47
CA ILE A 333 -0.06 -9.35 19.89
C ILE A 333 1.18 -9.30 19.00
N GLN A 334 2.37 -9.40 19.59
CA GLN A 334 3.61 -9.60 18.84
C GLN A 334 3.82 -11.09 18.61
N ALA A 335 3.88 -11.50 17.35
CA ALA A 335 4.15 -12.88 16.97
C ALA A 335 5.45 -13.41 17.60
N ASN A 336 5.43 -14.68 18.02
CA ASN A 336 6.55 -15.32 18.73
C ASN A 336 7.03 -14.49 19.94
N SER A 337 6.09 -14.05 20.77
CA SER A 337 6.39 -13.28 21.97
C SER A 337 5.27 -13.33 22.99
N ASN A 338 5.60 -13.03 24.24
CA ASN A 338 4.62 -12.84 25.31
C ASN A 338 4.32 -11.35 25.57
N TYR A 339 4.54 -10.48 24.57
CA TYR A 339 4.24 -9.05 24.65
C TYR A 339 3.02 -8.70 23.82
N CYS A 340 2.11 -7.92 24.41
CA CYS A 340 1.06 -7.21 23.68
C CYS A 340 1.25 -5.70 23.78
N PHE A 341 0.73 -5.00 22.77
CA PHE A 341 0.92 -3.58 22.53
C PHE A 341 -0.45 -2.93 22.38
N VAL A 342 -0.77 -1.99 23.26
CA VAL A 342 -2.07 -1.31 23.31
C VAL A 342 -1.88 0.18 23.03
N PRO A 343 -2.23 0.67 21.82
CA PRO A 343 -2.18 2.10 21.53
C PRO A 343 -3.26 2.86 22.30
N VAL A 344 -2.85 3.88 23.06
CA VAL A 344 -3.72 4.73 23.88
C VAL A 344 -3.53 6.21 23.53
N ASN A 345 -4.36 7.09 24.12
CA ASN A 345 -4.35 8.54 23.85
C ASN A 345 -4.52 8.91 22.36
N GLY A 346 -5.31 8.13 21.61
CA GLY A 346 -5.49 8.31 20.17
C GLY A 346 -4.23 7.98 19.36
N GLY A 347 -3.48 6.94 19.76
CA GLY A 347 -2.26 6.50 19.08
C GLY A 347 -1.04 7.40 19.33
N LYS A 348 -1.08 8.24 20.38
CA LYS A 348 0.08 9.04 20.84
C LYS A 348 1.00 8.26 21.77
N ASN A 349 0.47 7.23 22.42
CA ASN A 349 1.23 6.33 23.29
C ASN A 349 0.91 4.88 22.93
N ILE A 350 1.83 3.97 23.28
CA ILE A 350 1.58 2.53 23.32
C ILE A 350 1.98 2.04 24.72
N LEU A 351 1.09 1.30 25.37
CA LEU A 351 1.44 0.49 26.53
C LEU A 351 1.93 -0.86 26.03
N VAL A 352 3.05 -1.34 26.59
CA VAL A 352 3.59 -2.67 26.32
C VAL A 352 3.37 -3.50 27.58
N LEU A 353 2.59 -4.56 27.47
CA LEU A 353 2.31 -5.50 28.57
C LEU A 353 2.99 -6.84 28.28
N ARG A 354 3.55 -7.46 29.30
CA ARG A 354 4.13 -8.80 29.28
C ARG A 354 3.15 -9.78 29.91
N GLY A 355 2.98 -10.95 29.30
CA GLY A 355 1.97 -11.94 29.70
C GLY A 355 0.52 -11.42 29.65
N GLY A 356 0.27 -10.29 28.98
CA GLY A 356 -1.03 -9.61 28.95
C GLY A 356 -1.38 -8.79 30.20
N ASN A 357 -0.58 -8.79 31.27
CA ASN A 357 -0.94 -8.11 32.53
C ASN A 357 0.20 -7.35 33.23
N GLU A 358 1.46 -7.73 33.02
CA GLU A 358 2.61 -7.05 33.61
C GLU A 358 2.98 -5.81 32.78
N PHE A 359 2.84 -4.60 33.34
CA PHE A 359 3.30 -3.39 32.65
C PHE A 359 4.82 -3.44 32.44
N ALA A 360 5.25 -3.48 31.18
CA ALA A 360 6.65 -3.61 30.80
C ALA A 360 7.25 -2.30 30.27
N ALA A 361 6.50 -1.54 29.46
CA ALA A 361 6.95 -0.24 28.97
C ALA A 361 5.81 0.69 28.57
N LYS A 362 6.10 2.00 28.59
CA LYS A 362 5.30 3.03 27.93
C LYS A 362 6.11 3.68 26.82
N LEU A 363 5.55 3.67 25.62
CA LEU A 363 6.10 4.33 24.45
C LEU A 363 5.35 5.63 24.18
N GLU A 364 6.06 6.68 23.78
CA GLU A 364 5.50 7.97 23.35
C GLU A 364 5.91 8.26 21.90
N LYS A 365 4.94 8.67 21.07
CA LYS A 365 5.17 8.92 19.66
C LYS A 365 6.02 10.17 19.46
N VAL A 366 7.17 10.02 18.81
CA VAL A 366 8.04 11.14 18.44
C VAL A 366 7.42 11.82 17.21
N LYS A 367 7.35 13.16 17.26
CA LYS A 367 6.88 14.01 16.15
C LYS A 367 7.92 14.12 15.03
#